data_AF-A0A3F2V3H5-F1
#
_entry.id   AF-A0A3F2V3H5-F1
#
_cell.length_a   1.000
_cell.length_b   1.000
_cell.length_c   1.000
_cell.angle_alpha   90.00
_cell.angle_beta   90.00
_cell.angle_gamma   90.00
#
_symmetry.space_group_name_H-M   'P 1'
#
loop_
_entity.id
_entity.type
_entity.pdbx_description
1 polymer ?
#
loop_
_entity_poly.entity_id
_entity_poly.type
_entity_poly.pdbx_seq_one_letter_code
_entity_poly.pdbx_strand_id
1 'polypeptide(L)'
;MSLKWKCINAGDEHVKLETVQACLKQGGKVFFVIPRKYGEFFRNQLKRINRSEVMKVNNASLLDSVFYKFYLTYIFVLDELVSMRCPALGRALFVYHASWRYISTYDGELVEAGTQLKVTYNGKIVNP
;
A
#
# COMPACT_ATOMS: atom_id res chain seq x y z
N MET A 1 -2.17 -25.84 -13.85
CA MET A 1 -1.09 -25.75 -12.83
C MET A 1 -1.57 -24.82 -11.72
N SER A 2 -1.80 -25.36 -10.51
CA SER A 2 -2.23 -24.59 -9.33
C SER A 2 -1.05 -23.76 -8.81
N LEU A 3 -1.07 -22.44 -9.03
CA LEU A 3 -0.09 -21.53 -8.45
C LEU A 3 -0.32 -21.47 -6.94
N LYS A 4 0.57 -22.12 -6.18
CA LYS A 4 0.68 -21.96 -4.72
C LYS A 4 0.79 -20.45 -4.43
N TRP A 5 -0.21 -19.94 -3.71
CA TRP A 5 -0.38 -18.55 -3.32
C TRP A 5 0.82 -18.09 -2.49
N LYS A 6 1.84 -17.56 -3.16
CA LYS A 6 3.07 -17.09 -2.52
C LYS A 6 2.73 -15.87 -1.67
N CYS A 7 2.99 -15.97 -0.37
CA CYS A 7 3.09 -14.83 0.51
C CYS A 7 4.51 -14.28 0.39
N ILE A 8 4.68 -13.06 -0.12
CA ILE A 8 6.00 -12.47 -0.41
C ILE A 8 6.30 -11.39 0.63
N ASN A 9 7.50 -11.40 1.21
CA ASN A 9 8.01 -10.27 1.98
C ASN A 9 8.42 -9.15 1.01
N ALA A 10 7.56 -8.15 0.83
CA ALA A 10 7.82 -7.02 -0.05
C ALA A 10 8.60 -5.88 0.63
N GLY A 11 8.92 -6.04 1.92
CA GLY A 11 9.86 -5.17 2.64
C GLY A 11 11.31 -5.33 2.19
N ASP A 12 11.66 -6.44 1.55
CA ASP A 12 12.96 -6.65 0.92
C ASP A 12 13.10 -5.73 -0.30
N GLU A 13 14.14 -4.89 -0.29
CA GLU A 13 14.42 -3.89 -1.32
C GLU A 13 14.65 -4.52 -2.71
N HIS A 14 15.09 -5.78 -2.76
CA HIS A 14 15.34 -6.50 -4.01
C HIS A 14 14.07 -6.96 -4.72
N VAL A 15 12.92 -6.96 -4.04
CA VAL A 15 11.64 -7.35 -4.66
C VAL A 15 11.17 -6.21 -5.57
N LYS A 16 10.99 -6.46 -6.86
CA LYS A 16 10.54 -5.40 -7.78
C LYS A 16 9.03 -5.15 -7.66
N LEU A 17 8.59 -3.91 -7.91
CA LEU A 17 7.17 -3.54 -7.86
C LEU A 17 6.33 -4.40 -8.82
N GLU A 18 6.86 -4.71 -10.00
CA GLU A 18 6.18 -5.55 -10.99
C GLU A 18 5.91 -6.96 -10.45
N THR A 19 6.82 -7.49 -9.63
CA THR A 19 6.65 -8.80 -8.98
C THR A 19 5.54 -8.75 -7.93
N VAL A 20 5.49 -7.66 -7.15
CA VAL A 20 4.43 -7.41 -6.17
C VAL A 20 3.07 -7.31 -6.86
N GLN A 21 2.96 -6.51 -7.91
CA GLN A 21 1.73 -6.33 -8.66
C GLN A 21 1.27 -7.63 -9.33
N ALA A 22 2.20 -8.40 -9.92
CA ALA A 22 1.88 -9.71 -10.50
C ALA A 22 1.33 -10.68 -9.44
N CYS A 23 1.95 -10.72 -8.26
CA CYS A 23 1.46 -11.52 -7.13
C CYS A 23 0.04 -11.11 -6.73
N LEU A 24 -0.20 -9.81 -6.53
CA LEU A 24 -1.51 -9.28 -6.13
C LEU A 24 -2.61 -9.51 -7.19
N LYS A 25 -2.30 -9.35 -8.49
CA LYS A 25 -3.24 -9.62 -9.60
C LYS A 25 -3.68 -11.07 -9.68
N GLN A 26 -2.80 -12.00 -9.27
CA GLN A 26 -3.11 -13.43 -9.17
C GLN A 26 -3.79 -13.78 -7.84
N GLY A 27 -4.12 -12.77 -7.02
CA GLY A 27 -4.75 -12.89 -5.72
C GLY A 27 -3.79 -13.31 -4.58
N GLY A 28 -2.48 -13.37 -4.83
CA GLY A 28 -1.46 -13.67 -3.82
C GLY A 28 -1.40 -12.63 -2.70
N LYS A 29 -0.49 -12.86 -1.74
CA LYS A 29 -0.33 -11.98 -0.57
C LYS A 29 1.05 -11.36 -0.57
N VAL A 30 1.15 -10.10 -0.17
CA VAL A 30 2.45 -9.45 0.08
C VAL A 30 2.43 -8.83 1.46
N PHE A 31 3.52 -8.90 2.19
CA PHE A 31 3.61 -8.34 3.53
C PHE A 31 4.82 -7.45 3.72
N PHE A 32 4.69 -6.56 4.68
CA PHE A 32 5.70 -5.62 5.16
C PHE A 32 5.75 -5.71 6.67
N VAL A 33 6.93 -5.53 7.25
CA VAL A 33 7.08 -5.44 8.70
C VAL A 33 7.50 -4.02 9.02
N ILE A 34 6.68 -3.33 9.82
CA ILE A 34 6.88 -1.94 10.22
C ILE A 34 6.87 -1.80 11.74
N PRO A 35 7.56 -0.81 12.33
CA PRO A 35 7.46 -0.55 13.76
C PRO A 35 6.02 -0.20 14.18
N ARG A 36 5.53 -0.81 15.27
CA ARG A 36 4.14 -0.64 15.75
C ARG A 36 3.76 0.82 15.97
N LYS A 37 4.70 1.67 16.41
CA LYS A 37 4.48 3.11 16.63
C LYS A 37 3.94 3.85 15.39
N TYR A 38 4.15 3.31 14.19
CA TYR A 38 3.64 3.89 12.95
C TYR A 38 2.31 3.29 12.48
N GLY A 39 1.75 2.30 13.18
CA GLY A 39 0.56 1.58 12.74
C GLY A 39 -0.67 2.48 12.55
N GLU A 40 -0.86 3.49 13.40
CA GLU A 40 -1.96 4.45 13.25
C GLU A 40 -1.73 5.39 12.06
N PHE A 41 -0.52 5.96 11.93
CA PHE A 41 -0.15 6.78 10.80
C PHE A 41 -0.37 6.03 9.48
N PHE A 42 0.10 4.78 9.41
CA PHE A 42 -0.07 3.90 8.27
C PHE A 42 -1.55 3.73 7.90
N ARG A 43 -2.41 3.37 8.86
CA ARG A 43 -3.86 3.24 8.61
C ARG A 43 -4.50 4.54 8.11
N ASN A 44 -4.10 5.67 8.66
CA ASN A 44 -4.59 6.97 8.23
C ASN A 44 -4.14 7.32 6.81
N GLN A 45 -2.91 6.96 6.42
CA GLN A 45 -2.45 7.14 5.05
C GLN A 45 -3.19 6.23 4.06
N LEU A 46 -3.43 4.97 4.40
CA LEU A 46 -4.25 4.09 3.55
C LEU A 46 -5.64 4.68 3.27
N LYS A 47 -6.27 5.29 4.28
CA LYS A 47 -7.56 5.98 4.12
C LYS A 47 -7.45 7.19 3.18
N ARG A 48 -6.38 7.98 3.29
CA ARG A 48 -6.14 9.14 2.43
C ARG A 48 -5.88 8.74 0.98
N ILE A 49 -5.03 7.74 0.76
CA ILE A 49 -4.77 7.16 -0.57
C ILE A 49 -6.05 6.58 -1.17
N ASN A 50 -6.85 5.85 -0.38
CA ASN A 50 -8.13 5.32 -0.85
C ASN A 50 -9.08 6.45 -1.29
N ARG A 51 -9.15 7.53 -0.50
CA ARG A 51 -9.95 8.71 -0.84
C ARG A 51 -9.44 9.38 -2.12
N SER A 52 -8.13 9.54 -2.29
CA SER A 52 -7.56 10.16 -3.49
C SER A 52 -7.80 9.32 -4.74
N GLU A 53 -7.62 8.00 -4.67
CA GLU A 53 -7.89 7.11 -5.81
C GLU A 53 -9.37 7.08 -6.18
N VAL A 54 -10.28 7.13 -5.20
CA VAL A 54 -11.73 7.26 -5.45
C VAL A 54 -12.07 8.61 -6.10
N MET A 55 -11.50 9.71 -5.61
CA MET A 55 -11.68 11.04 -6.25
C MET A 55 -11.17 11.02 -7.69
N LYS A 56 -10.01 10.42 -7.96
CA LYS A 56 -9.46 10.27 -9.32
C LYS A 56 -10.40 9.52 -10.25
N VAL A 57 -10.97 8.41 -9.80
CA VAL A 57 -11.88 7.59 -10.62
C VAL A 57 -13.19 8.33 -10.91
N ASN A 58 -13.68 9.12 -9.96
CA ASN A 58 -14.96 9.82 -10.07
C ASN A 58 -14.85 11.23 -10.69
N ASN A 59 -13.64 11.71 -10.98
CA ASN A 59 -13.41 13.10 -11.40
C ASN A 59 -13.93 13.38 -12.81
N ALA A 60 -15.06 14.08 -12.90
CA ALA A 60 -15.63 14.61 -14.15
C ALA A 60 -15.32 16.10 -14.39
N SER A 61 -14.93 16.86 -13.37
CA SER A 61 -14.76 18.32 -13.43
C SER A 61 -13.30 18.79 -13.28
N LEU A 62 -12.99 19.97 -13.85
CA LEU A 62 -11.64 20.56 -13.85
C LEU A 62 -11.20 21.03 -12.46
N LEU A 63 -12.13 21.53 -11.64
CA LEU A 63 -11.86 21.97 -10.25
C LEU A 63 -11.51 20.78 -9.36
N ASP A 64 -12.26 19.69 -9.45
CA ASP A 64 -11.98 18.48 -8.66
C ASP A 64 -10.63 17.85 -9.03
N SER A 65 -10.16 18.05 -10.28
CA SER A 65 -8.81 17.66 -10.73
C SER A 65 -7.71 18.48 -10.05
N VAL A 66 -7.92 19.78 -9.84
CA VAL A 66 -6.98 20.66 -9.13
C VAL A 66 -6.91 20.29 -7.64
N PHE A 67 -8.06 20.15 -6.98
CA PHE A 67 -8.12 19.72 -5.58
C PHE A 67 -7.48 18.34 -5.39
N TYR A 68 -7.74 17.41 -6.32
CA TYR A 68 -7.09 16.10 -6.33
C TYR A 68 -5.55 16.23 -6.38
N LYS A 69 -5.00 17.06 -7.27
CA LYS A 69 -3.55 17.26 -7.38
C LYS A 69 -2.95 17.83 -6.09
N PHE A 70 -3.57 18.85 -5.49
CA PHE A 70 -3.10 19.40 -4.21
C PHE A 70 -3.15 18.37 -3.08
N TYR A 71 -4.24 17.60 -3.00
CA TYR A 71 -4.40 16.55 -2.00
C TYR A 71 -3.38 15.42 -2.17
N LEU A 72 -3.08 15.04 -3.41
CA LEU A 72 -2.07 14.04 -3.73
C LEU A 72 -0.66 14.51 -3.31
N THR A 73 -0.30 15.76 -3.62
CA THR A 73 0.97 16.35 -3.18
C THR A 73 1.08 16.37 -1.66
N TYR A 74 0.01 16.73 -0.94
CA TYR A 74 -0.02 16.69 0.51
C TYR A 74 0.26 15.28 1.06
N ILE A 75 -0.33 14.24 0.48
CA ILE A 75 -0.07 12.84 0.86
C ILE A 75 1.40 12.51 0.62
N PHE A 76 1.95 12.81 -0.57
CA PHE A 76 3.35 12.53 -0.89
C PHE A 76 4.33 13.20 0.05
N VAL A 77 4.12 14.46 0.42
CA VAL A 77 5.00 15.17 1.37
C VAL A 77 4.98 14.49 2.74
N LEU A 78 3.81 14.10 3.23
CA LEU A 78 3.72 13.41 4.52
C LEU A 78 4.37 12.02 4.48
N ASP A 79 4.18 11.29 3.39
CA ASP A 79 4.76 9.97 3.22
C ASP A 79 6.28 10.07 3.12
N GLU A 80 6.83 11.04 2.37
CA GLU A 80 8.26 11.27 2.23
C GLU A 80 8.94 11.59 3.58
N LEU A 81 8.36 12.51 4.36
CA LEU A 81 8.87 12.91 5.68
C LEU A 81 8.99 11.73 6.65
N VAL A 82 8.04 10.79 6.59
CA VAL A 82 8.05 9.61 7.46
C VAL A 82 8.90 8.49 6.87
N SER A 83 8.96 8.35 5.54
CA SER A 83 9.78 7.38 4.83
C SER A 83 11.26 7.59 5.07
N MET A 84 11.73 8.84 5.15
CA MET A 84 13.10 9.17 5.55
C MET A 84 13.48 8.57 6.91
N ARG A 85 12.51 8.38 7.83
CA ARG A 85 12.73 7.81 9.16
C ARG A 85 12.46 6.30 9.23
N CYS A 86 11.71 5.76 8.26
CA CYS A 86 11.30 4.37 8.23
C CYS A 86 11.11 3.91 6.77
N PRO A 87 12.17 3.45 6.09
CA PRO A 87 12.10 3.05 4.68
C PRO A 87 11.08 1.94 4.41
N ALA A 88 10.96 0.97 5.32
CA ALA A 88 9.97 -0.12 5.22
C ALA A 88 8.52 0.39 5.19
N LEU A 89 8.21 1.44 5.96
CA LEU A 89 6.90 2.09 5.94
C LEU A 89 6.67 2.84 4.63
N GLY A 90 7.67 3.60 4.17
CA GLY A 90 7.60 4.29 2.89
C GLY A 90 7.34 3.34 1.74
N ARG A 91 8.05 2.22 1.71
CA ARG A 91 7.88 1.16 0.72
C ARG A 91 6.50 0.51 0.78
N ALA A 92 5.97 0.26 1.99
CA ALA A 92 4.62 -0.27 2.16
C ALA A 92 3.57 0.70 1.57
N LEU A 93 3.66 2.00 1.91
CA LEU A 93 2.77 3.04 1.41
C LEU A 93 2.87 3.21 -0.12
N PHE A 94 4.09 3.22 -0.66
CA PHE A 94 4.34 3.27 -2.09
C PHE A 94 3.71 2.09 -2.82
N VAL A 95 3.91 0.86 -2.33
CA VAL A 95 3.31 -0.34 -2.92
C VAL A 95 1.78 -0.27 -2.87
N TYR A 96 1.21 0.17 -1.75
CA TYR A 96 -0.24 0.33 -1.64
C TYR A 96 -0.76 1.34 -2.67
N HIS A 97 -0.10 2.49 -2.79
CA HIS A 97 -0.47 3.52 -3.77
C HIS A 97 -0.38 3.00 -5.21
N ALA A 98 0.72 2.34 -5.57
CA ALA A 98 0.97 1.86 -6.93
C ALA A 98 0.13 0.62 -7.29
N SER A 99 -0.36 -0.12 -6.30
CA SER A 99 -1.05 -1.40 -6.48
C SER A 99 -2.49 -1.38 -5.96
N TRP A 100 -3.03 -0.22 -5.59
CA TRP A 100 -4.33 -0.05 -4.91
C TRP A 100 -5.46 -0.85 -5.59
N ARG A 101 -5.54 -0.80 -6.92
CA ARG A 101 -6.58 -1.52 -7.70
C ARG A 101 -6.51 -3.05 -7.59
N TYR A 102 -5.37 -3.59 -7.16
CA TYR A 102 -5.13 -5.03 -7.04
C TYR A 102 -5.22 -5.53 -5.60
N ILE A 103 -5.46 -4.65 -4.63
CA ILE A 103 -5.55 -5.00 -3.22
C ILE A 103 -7.04 -5.07 -2.84
N SER A 104 -7.48 -6.22 -2.32
CA SER A 104 -8.85 -6.43 -1.85
C SER A 104 -9.01 -6.01 -0.40
N THR A 105 -8.10 -6.44 0.46
CA THR A 105 -8.07 -6.11 1.90
C THR A 105 -6.62 -5.96 2.37
N TYR A 106 -6.46 -5.40 3.57
CA TYR A 106 -5.20 -5.49 4.30
C TYR A 106 -5.46 -5.96 5.73
N ASP A 107 -4.53 -6.77 6.24
CA ASP A 107 -4.53 -7.26 7.61
C ASP A 107 -3.27 -6.76 8.33
N GLY A 108 -3.34 -6.64 9.66
CA GLY A 108 -2.20 -6.27 10.49
C GLY A 108 -2.07 -7.21 11.67
N GLU A 109 -0.98 -7.98 11.74
CA GLU A 109 -0.67 -8.85 12.88
C GLU A 109 0.51 -8.31 13.67
N LEU A 110 0.45 -8.39 15.00
CA LEU A 110 1.58 -8.00 15.85
C LEU A 110 2.65 -9.10 15.81
N VAL A 111 3.91 -8.70 15.65
CA VAL A 111 5.07 -9.59 15.62
C VAL A 111 6.17 -9.07 16.55
N GLU A 112 7.20 -9.91 16.80
CA GLU A 112 8.32 -9.61 17.70
C GLU A 112 7.88 -9.05 19.07
N ALA A 113 7.18 -9.89 19.85
CA ALA A 113 6.62 -9.53 21.15
C ALA A 113 5.76 -8.24 21.14
N GLY A 114 5.16 -7.90 20.00
CA GLY A 114 4.26 -6.75 19.85
C GLY A 114 4.95 -5.41 19.63
N THR A 115 6.25 -5.39 19.31
CA THR A 115 7.00 -4.18 18.94
C THR A 115 6.86 -3.81 17.46
N GLN A 116 6.55 -4.80 16.63
CA GLN A 116 6.38 -4.66 15.19
C GLN A 116 4.97 -5.03 14.75
N LEU A 117 4.57 -4.49 13.60
CA LEU A 117 3.32 -4.77 12.92
C LEU A 117 3.65 -5.35 11.55
N LYS A 118 3.22 -6.58 11.30
CA LYS A 118 3.24 -7.18 9.97
C LYS A 118 1.95 -6.85 9.24
N VAL A 119 2.07 -5.97 8.26
CA VAL A 119 0.97 -5.57 7.39
C VAL A 119 0.96 -6.47 6.18
N THR A 120 -0.17 -7.10 5.88
CA THR A 120 -0.34 -7.97 4.72
C THR A 120 -1.39 -7.40 3.78
N TYR A 121 -1.04 -7.18 2.52
CA TYR A 121 -1.98 -6.87 1.46
C TYR A 121 -2.44 -8.16 0.80
N ASN A 122 -3.76 -8.35 0.75
CA ASN A 122 -4.37 -9.48 0.07
C ASN A 122 -4.75 -9.06 -1.37
N GLY A 123 -4.31 -9.82 -2.35
CA GLY A 123 -4.60 -9.58 -3.75
C GLY A 123 -6.08 -9.77 -4.10
N LYS A 124 -6.50 -9.18 -5.21
CA LYS A 124 -7.77 -9.44 -5.88
C LYS A 124 -7.47 -10.10 -7.21
N ILE A 125 -8.09 -11.25 -7.50
CA ILE A 125 -8.00 -11.85 -8.84
C ILE A 125 -8.65 -10.88 -9.82
N VAL A 126 -7.84 -10.33 -10.73
CA VAL A 126 -8.33 -9.53 -11.86
C VAL A 126 -8.19 -10.42 -13.08
N ASN A 127 -9.32 -10.98 -13.54
CA ASN A 127 -9.32 -11.69 -14.82
C ASN A 127 -9.03 -10.67 -15.92
N PRO A 128 -8.08 -10.95 -16.83
CA PRO A 128 -7.79 -10.10 -17.97
C PRO A 128 -8.97 -9.98 -18.93
#